data_AF-A0A444XFP0-F1
#
_entry.id   AF-A0A444XFP0-F1
#
_cell.length_a   1.000
_cell.length_b   1.000
_cell.length_c   1.000
_cell.angle_alpha   90.00
_cell.angle_beta   90.00
_cell.angle_gamma   90.00
#
_symmetry.space_group_name_H-M   'P 1'
#
loop_
_entity.id
_entity.type
_entity.pdbx_description
1 polymer ?
#
loop_
_entity_poly.entity_id
_entity_poly.type
_entity_poly.pdbx_seq_one_letter_code
_entity_poly.pdbx_strand_id
1 'polypeptide(L)'
;MPQIPVQFQQQKNILPIYQSGVCAKKMQEFVHCQQRRPADNNIIFWKRFVAEFFAPNGKKSFCFSLYPRTKTRANFPLGGMKKCDICKKNPVNGYEVCFDVLPRLLMVKYESGLLEERLFTDIPCEFRDPSGYIVLVCKKARRESLFHKFHVVHEGSIRIVFSPYIKICSWEFCVTRHEVFISRRHLVPNVNQIGDAISKFRDFAANNNDNNNVAAEEFQESSSKLVAVTQELAKKLEVPMLDDYSGFAKSYVRCLQLSEVGNFMKDMIDFSIRNKIAPIESLAKFPKKLRIADHGEDQLQQQQQHQNRNHDLNNSGRNNGHTPGMQIGSSS
;
A
#
# COMPACT_ATOMS: atom_id res chain seq x y z
N MET A 1 50.05 -26.69 -13.09
CA MET A 1 48.92 -26.30 -12.22
C MET A 1 47.64 -26.67 -12.95
N PRO A 2 46.88 -27.66 -12.46
CA PRO A 2 45.80 -28.30 -13.21
C PRO A 2 44.50 -27.48 -13.18
N GLN A 3 43.76 -27.53 -14.29
CA GLN A 3 42.41 -26.98 -14.43
C GLN A 3 41.40 -27.87 -13.71
N ILE A 4 40.52 -27.27 -12.89
CA ILE A 4 39.39 -27.94 -12.24
C ILE A 4 38.13 -27.58 -13.04
N PRO A 5 37.35 -28.55 -13.56
CA PRO A 5 36.06 -28.24 -14.16
C PRO A 5 34.99 -28.10 -13.08
N VAL A 6 34.28 -26.96 -13.09
CA VAL A 6 33.08 -26.74 -12.27
C VAL A 6 31.91 -27.49 -12.91
N GLN A 7 31.54 -28.65 -12.35
CA GLN A 7 30.29 -29.33 -12.69
C GLN A 7 29.11 -28.58 -12.06
N PHE A 8 28.32 -27.92 -12.91
CA PHE A 8 26.96 -27.48 -12.55
C PHE A 8 26.06 -28.71 -12.42
N GLN A 9 25.80 -29.16 -11.19
CA GLN A 9 24.70 -30.09 -10.92
C GLN A 9 23.38 -29.33 -11.04
N GLN A 10 22.64 -29.60 -12.13
CA GLN A 10 21.21 -29.30 -12.22
C GLN A 10 20.46 -30.16 -11.20
N GLN A 11 20.15 -29.59 -10.02
CA GLN A 11 19.17 -30.20 -9.12
C GLN A 11 17.79 -30.13 -9.78
N LYS A 12 17.26 -31.31 -10.15
CA LYS A 12 15.84 -31.48 -10.48
C LYS A 12 15.03 -31.16 -9.22
N ASN A 13 14.40 -29.99 -9.19
CA ASN A 13 13.49 -29.60 -8.11
C ASN A 13 12.24 -30.50 -8.14
N ILE A 14 12.23 -31.50 -7.27
CA ILE A 14 11.01 -32.24 -6.92
C ILE A 14 10.11 -31.24 -6.19
N LEU A 15 8.95 -30.93 -6.77
CA LEU A 15 7.92 -30.11 -6.11
C LEU A 15 7.54 -30.79 -4.78
N PRO A 16 7.68 -30.11 -3.63
CA PRO A 16 7.26 -30.68 -2.36
C PRO A 16 5.77 -31.03 -2.41
N ILE A 17 5.40 -32.20 -1.88
CA ILE A 17 4.00 -32.58 -1.71
C ILE A 17 3.38 -31.55 -0.77
N TYR A 18 2.42 -30.77 -1.28
CA TYR A 18 1.77 -29.72 -0.52
C TYR A 18 0.97 -30.32 0.64
N GLN A 19 1.23 -29.82 1.86
CA GLN A 19 0.44 -30.09 3.05
C GLN A 19 -0.30 -28.81 3.45
N SER A 20 -1.57 -28.93 3.84
CA SER A 20 -2.36 -27.79 4.33
C SER A 20 -1.68 -27.15 5.55
N GLY A 21 -1.65 -25.82 5.62
CA GLY A 21 -1.07 -25.04 6.71
C GLY A 21 0.41 -24.68 6.54
N VAL A 22 1.07 -25.12 5.47
CA VAL A 22 2.47 -24.75 5.18
C VAL A 22 2.60 -23.24 4.92
N CYS A 23 1.64 -22.63 4.22
CA CYS A 23 1.66 -21.20 3.92
C CYS A 23 1.41 -20.34 5.17
N ALA A 24 0.52 -20.77 6.06
CA ALA A 24 0.29 -20.13 7.35
C ALA A 24 1.53 -20.17 8.23
N LYS A 25 2.23 -21.31 8.29
CA LYS A 25 3.53 -21.42 8.97
C LYS A 25 4.55 -20.46 8.36
N LYS A 26 4.67 -20.40 7.03
CA LYS A 26 5.59 -19.45 6.37
C LYS A 26 5.23 -17.99 6.64
N MET A 27 3.94 -17.66 6.74
CA MET A 27 3.48 -16.33 7.15
C MET A 27 3.88 -16.00 8.59
N GLN A 28 3.74 -16.96 9.52
CA GLN A 28 4.17 -16.78 10.92
C GLN A 28 5.69 -16.64 11.02
N GLU A 29 6.45 -17.46 10.29
CA GLU A 29 7.92 -17.33 10.19
C GLU A 29 8.34 -15.96 9.66
N PHE A 30 7.66 -15.45 8.63
CA PHE A 30 7.90 -14.11 8.09
C PHE A 30 7.76 -13.05 9.18
N VAL A 31 6.66 -13.06 9.94
CA VAL A 31 6.42 -12.11 11.03
C VAL A 31 7.47 -12.26 12.13
N HIS A 32 7.77 -13.49 12.53
CA HIS A 32 8.74 -13.79 13.58
C HIS A 32 10.15 -13.32 13.23
N CYS A 33 10.63 -13.64 12.02
CA CYS A 33 11.96 -13.22 11.55
C CYS A 33 12.04 -11.69 11.37
N GLN A 34 10.96 -11.03 10.97
CA GLN A 34 10.92 -9.57 10.88
C GLN A 34 11.08 -8.92 12.27
N GLN A 35 10.49 -9.50 13.31
CA GLN A 35 10.63 -9.03 14.69
C GLN A 35 12.05 -9.22 15.23
N ARG A 36 12.72 -10.32 14.88
CA ARG A 36 14.10 -10.63 15.27
C ARG A 36 15.16 -9.95 14.40
N ARG A 37 14.84 -8.80 13.81
CA ARG A 37 15.83 -7.98 13.10
C ARG A 37 17.04 -7.69 14.01
N PRO A 38 18.25 -7.59 13.45
CA PRO A 38 19.43 -7.11 14.17
C PRO A 38 19.24 -5.69 14.73
N ALA A 39 19.94 -5.38 15.82
CA ALA A 39 19.86 -4.07 16.48
C ALA A 39 20.37 -2.92 15.60
N ASP A 40 21.32 -3.19 14.69
CA ASP A 40 21.89 -2.22 13.75
C ASP A 40 20.97 -1.93 12.54
N ASN A 41 19.86 -2.68 12.39
CA ASN A 41 18.89 -2.53 11.30
C ASN A 41 19.52 -2.50 9.89
N ASN A 42 20.60 -3.26 9.67
CA ASN A 42 21.39 -3.15 8.45
C ASN A 42 20.67 -3.64 7.17
N ILE A 43 21.02 -3.04 6.02
CA ILE A 43 20.42 -3.35 4.72
C ILE A 43 20.73 -4.77 4.22
N ILE A 44 21.87 -5.35 4.63
CA ILE A 44 22.30 -6.69 4.18
C ILE A 44 21.34 -7.75 4.74
N PHE A 45 20.97 -7.62 6.01
CA PHE A 45 19.95 -8.44 6.64
C PHE A 45 18.63 -8.34 5.86
N TRP A 46 18.16 -7.13 5.56
CA TRP A 46 16.89 -6.95 4.85
C TRP A 46 16.90 -7.53 3.43
N LYS A 47 18.03 -7.45 2.71
CA LYS A 47 18.18 -8.12 1.41
C LYS A 47 18.04 -9.63 1.52
N ARG A 48 18.71 -10.25 2.51
CA ARG A 48 18.61 -11.68 2.78
C ARG A 48 17.20 -12.09 3.21
N PHE A 49 16.59 -11.32 4.10
CA PHE A 49 15.21 -11.52 4.54
C PHE A 49 14.23 -11.51 3.37
N VAL A 50 14.32 -10.50 2.49
CA VAL A 50 13.44 -10.43 1.32
C VAL A 50 13.68 -11.59 0.34
N ALA A 51 14.93 -11.96 0.08
CA ALA A 51 15.25 -13.13 -0.76
C ALA A 51 14.77 -14.47 -0.16
N GLU A 52 14.73 -14.57 1.17
CA GLU A 52 14.24 -15.75 1.86
C GLU A 52 12.72 -15.90 1.77
N PHE A 53 11.96 -14.81 1.82
CA PHE A 53 10.50 -14.90 1.86
C PHE A 53 9.82 -14.61 0.53
N PHE A 54 10.35 -13.73 -0.32
CA PHE A 54 9.71 -13.32 -1.57
C PHE A 54 10.34 -14.01 -2.78
N ALA A 55 9.50 -14.25 -3.79
CA ALA A 55 9.98 -14.59 -5.13
C ALA A 55 10.61 -13.34 -5.81
N PRO A 56 11.47 -13.48 -6.83
CA PRO A 56 12.14 -12.33 -7.47
C PRO A 56 11.19 -11.28 -8.07
N ASN A 57 9.98 -11.68 -8.48
CA ASN A 57 8.92 -10.78 -8.95
C ASN A 57 7.85 -10.53 -7.87
N GLY A 58 8.19 -10.83 -6.63
CA GLY A 58 7.32 -10.70 -5.48
C GLY A 58 6.96 -9.26 -5.21
N LYS A 59 5.74 -9.03 -4.72
CA LYS A 59 5.27 -7.68 -4.39
C LYS A 59 4.54 -7.62 -3.06
N LYS A 60 4.60 -6.44 -2.43
CA LYS A 60 3.81 -6.12 -1.24
C LYS A 60 2.94 -4.90 -1.53
N SER A 61 1.65 -4.98 -1.23
CA SER A 61 0.70 -3.92 -1.52
C SER A 61 -0.18 -3.58 -0.32
N PHE A 62 -0.60 -2.33 -0.26
CA PHE A 62 -1.50 -1.78 0.74
C PHE A 62 -2.66 -1.09 0.02
N CYS A 63 -3.88 -1.54 0.27
CA CYS A 63 -5.11 -0.96 -0.29
C CYS A 63 -5.84 -0.15 0.77
N PHE A 64 -6.24 1.08 0.43
CA PHE A 64 -7.03 1.98 1.27
C PHE A 64 -8.37 2.36 0.61
N SER A 65 -8.81 1.63 -0.42
CA SER A 65 -10.07 1.92 -1.14
C SER A 65 -11.34 1.80 -0.28
N LEU A 66 -11.24 1.19 0.90
CA LEU A 66 -12.32 1.09 1.87
C LEU A 66 -12.27 2.18 2.95
N TYR A 67 -11.23 3.03 2.97
CA TYR A 67 -11.17 4.13 3.92
C TYR A 67 -12.31 5.13 3.67
N PRO A 68 -12.97 5.62 4.74
CA PRO A 68 -13.92 6.71 4.62
C PRO A 68 -13.28 7.90 3.91
N ARG A 69 -14.00 8.51 2.97
CA ARG A 69 -13.55 9.64 2.12
C ARG A 69 -13.26 10.94 2.88
N THR A 70 -13.29 10.94 4.22
CA THR A 70 -13.15 12.14 5.06
C THR A 70 -11.72 12.67 5.11
N LYS A 71 -10.72 11.90 4.68
CA LYS A 71 -9.33 12.33 4.57
C LYS A 71 -8.94 12.40 3.09
N THR A 72 -9.04 13.59 2.50
CA THR A 72 -8.61 13.83 1.12
C THR A 72 -7.09 13.71 1.06
N ARG A 73 -6.59 12.73 0.30
CA ARG A 73 -5.17 12.64 -0.02
C ARG A 73 -4.82 13.86 -0.88
N ALA A 74 -3.73 14.58 -0.56
CA ALA A 74 -3.21 15.60 -1.46
C ALA A 74 -2.97 14.98 -2.85
N ASN A 75 -3.40 15.70 -3.89
CA ASN A 75 -3.54 15.32 -5.31
C ASN A 75 -2.27 14.76 -5.99
N PHE A 76 -1.67 13.70 -5.49
CA PHE A 76 -0.78 12.86 -6.27
C PHE A 76 -1.62 11.71 -6.85
N PRO A 77 -1.71 11.56 -8.19
CA PRO A 77 -2.32 10.39 -8.79
C PRO A 77 -1.34 9.21 -8.62
N LEU A 78 -1.53 8.39 -7.59
CA LEU A 78 -0.77 7.16 -7.41
C LEU A 78 -1.49 6.04 -8.16
N GLY A 79 -1.20 5.96 -9.46
CA GLY A 79 -1.78 5.02 -10.41
C GLY A 79 -0.97 3.73 -10.60
N GLY A 80 -0.02 3.40 -9.72
CA GLY A 80 0.82 2.22 -9.88
C GLY A 80 0.18 0.90 -9.45
N MET A 81 -0.81 0.92 -8.55
CA MET A 81 -1.38 -0.30 -7.98
C MET A 81 -2.51 -0.86 -8.86
N LYS A 82 -2.45 -2.17 -9.15
CA LYS A 82 -3.54 -2.88 -9.84
C LYS A 82 -4.78 -3.03 -8.94
N LYS A 83 -5.94 -3.30 -9.55
CA LYS A 83 -7.21 -3.61 -8.86
C LYS A 83 -6.98 -4.48 -7.61
N CYS A 84 -7.48 -4.03 -6.46
CA CYS A 84 -7.31 -4.76 -5.20
C CYS A 84 -8.02 -6.12 -5.28
N ASP A 85 -7.32 -7.21 -4.98
CA ASP A 85 -7.89 -8.55 -5.13
C ASP A 85 -8.82 -8.93 -3.99
N ILE A 86 -8.77 -8.19 -2.88
CA ILE A 86 -9.61 -8.40 -1.71
C ILE A 86 -10.94 -7.65 -1.87
N CYS A 87 -10.92 -6.34 -2.04
CA CYS A 87 -12.14 -5.53 -2.09
C CYS A 87 -12.68 -5.31 -3.51
N LYS A 88 -11.96 -5.75 -4.54
CA LYS A 88 -12.30 -5.63 -5.97
C LYS A 88 -12.60 -4.21 -6.46
N LYS A 89 -12.25 -3.18 -5.67
CA LYS A 89 -12.31 -1.77 -6.10
C LYS A 89 -10.99 -1.41 -6.77
N ASN A 90 -11.07 -0.50 -7.75
CA ASN A 90 -9.86 0.12 -8.27
C ASN A 90 -9.18 0.88 -7.13
N PRO A 91 -7.87 0.70 -6.92
CA PRO A 91 -7.15 1.40 -5.89
C PRO A 91 -7.01 2.86 -6.27
N VAL A 92 -8.03 3.66 -5.90
CA VAL A 92 -7.89 5.12 -5.93
C VAL A 92 -6.83 5.54 -4.90
N ASN A 93 -6.68 4.76 -3.82
CA ASN A 93 -5.70 4.99 -2.77
C ASN A 93 -5.02 3.67 -2.37
N GLY A 94 -3.75 3.53 -2.74
CA GLY A 94 -2.93 2.37 -2.39
C GLY A 94 -1.46 2.59 -2.68
N TYR A 95 -0.64 1.62 -2.27
CA TYR A 95 0.78 1.55 -2.60
C TYR A 95 1.13 0.11 -2.99
N GLU A 96 1.94 -0.06 -4.03
CA GLU A 96 2.50 -1.34 -4.43
C GLU A 96 4.03 -1.22 -4.49
N VAL A 97 4.72 -2.22 -3.94
CA VAL A 97 6.18 -2.23 -3.82
C VAL A 97 6.71 -3.56 -4.32
N CYS A 98 7.68 -3.48 -5.22
CA CYS A 98 8.34 -4.63 -5.81
C CYS A 98 9.50 -5.13 -4.94
N PHE A 99 9.89 -6.38 -5.19
CA PHE A 99 11.00 -7.09 -4.55
C PHE A 99 12.24 -6.22 -4.27
N ASP A 100 12.73 -5.49 -5.28
CA ASP A 100 13.98 -4.73 -5.19
C ASP A 100 13.94 -3.58 -4.16
N VAL A 101 12.76 -3.06 -3.87
CA VAL A 101 12.57 -1.92 -2.97
C VAL A 101 12.25 -2.37 -1.53
N LEU A 102 11.70 -3.58 -1.36
CA LEU A 102 11.32 -4.10 -0.04
C LEU A 102 12.42 -4.02 1.02
N PRO A 103 13.71 -4.31 0.72
CA PRO A 103 14.76 -4.20 1.73
C PRO A 103 14.90 -2.78 2.29
N ARG A 104 14.92 -1.76 1.41
CA ARG A 104 15.04 -0.37 1.83
C ARG A 104 13.80 0.08 2.58
N LEU A 105 12.62 -0.33 2.12
CA LEU A 105 11.35 -0.01 2.77
C LEU A 105 11.28 -0.56 4.21
N LEU A 106 11.69 -1.82 4.41
CA LEU A 106 11.76 -2.43 5.75
C LEU A 106 12.78 -1.73 6.64
N MET A 107 13.93 -1.34 6.10
CA MET A 107 14.91 -0.55 6.83
C MET A 107 14.33 0.79 7.31
N VAL A 108 13.74 1.58 6.40
CA VAL A 108 13.11 2.89 6.69
C VAL A 108 11.98 2.74 7.72
N LYS A 109 11.22 1.65 7.65
CA LYS A 109 10.14 1.35 8.58
C LYS A 109 10.63 1.34 10.03
N TYR A 110 11.74 0.67 10.30
CA TYR A 110 12.30 0.60 11.67
C TYR A 110 13.14 1.82 12.03
N GLU A 111 13.78 2.48 11.07
CA GLU A 111 14.43 3.81 11.27
C GLU A 111 13.43 4.89 11.71
N SER A 112 12.14 4.72 11.44
CA SER A 112 11.10 5.67 11.86
C SER A 112 10.82 5.71 13.37
N GLY A 113 11.51 4.88 14.16
CA GLY A 113 11.28 4.74 15.60
C GLY A 113 10.28 3.64 15.97
N LEU A 114 9.91 2.79 15.01
CA LEU A 114 9.09 1.61 15.25
C LEU A 114 9.88 0.60 16.10
N LEU A 115 9.36 0.27 17.27
CA LEU A 115 9.99 -0.65 18.20
C LEU A 115 9.66 -2.10 17.84
N GLU A 116 8.37 -2.36 17.65
CA GLU A 116 7.81 -3.69 17.44
C GLU A 116 6.61 -3.61 16.48
N GLU A 117 6.42 -4.65 15.68
CA GLU A 117 5.20 -4.85 14.89
C GLU A 117 4.61 -6.22 15.19
N ARG A 118 3.31 -6.27 15.48
CA ARG A 118 2.56 -7.50 15.72
C ARG A 118 1.48 -7.67 14.66
N LEU A 119 1.23 -8.91 14.28
CA LEU A 119 0.17 -9.26 13.35
C LEU A 119 -0.72 -10.33 13.99
N PHE A 120 -1.99 -9.97 14.17
CA PHE A 120 -3.04 -10.87 14.62
C PHE A 120 -3.96 -11.16 13.44
N THR A 121 -4.27 -12.43 13.21
CA THR A 121 -5.19 -12.84 12.15
C THR A 121 -6.23 -13.82 12.69
N ASP A 122 -7.36 -13.89 12.01
CA ASP A 122 -8.26 -15.03 12.13
C ASP A 122 -7.63 -16.31 11.56
N ILE A 123 -8.40 -17.40 11.60
CA ILE A 123 -8.01 -18.67 11.00
C ILE A 123 -7.82 -18.46 9.49
N PRO A 124 -6.60 -18.64 8.95
CA PRO A 124 -6.34 -18.41 7.53
C PRO A 124 -7.07 -19.46 6.68
N CYS A 125 -7.70 -19.01 5.61
CA CYS A 125 -8.24 -19.88 4.57
C CYS A 125 -7.17 -20.09 3.49
N GLU A 126 -6.78 -21.34 3.26
CA GLU A 126 -5.78 -21.71 2.26
C GLU A 126 -6.39 -22.58 1.16
N PHE A 127 -6.11 -22.24 -0.09
CA PHE A 127 -6.48 -23.07 -1.23
C PHE A 127 -5.42 -22.99 -2.32
N ARG A 128 -5.28 -24.08 -3.06
CA ARG A 128 -4.37 -24.17 -4.20
C ARG A 128 -5.14 -23.88 -5.48
N ASP A 129 -4.59 -23.04 -6.34
CA ASP A 129 -5.17 -22.78 -7.66
C ASP A 129 -4.75 -23.88 -8.67
N PRO A 130 -5.42 -23.98 -9.82
CA PRO A 130 -5.07 -24.96 -10.86
C PRO A 130 -3.64 -24.80 -11.41
N SER A 131 -3.06 -23.60 -11.32
CA SER A 131 -1.70 -23.29 -11.75
C SER A 131 -0.64 -23.72 -10.72
N GLY A 132 -1.06 -24.23 -9.57
CA GLY A 132 -0.21 -24.73 -8.50
C GLY A 132 0.21 -23.69 -7.46
N TYR A 133 -0.18 -22.42 -7.62
CA TYR A 133 0.00 -21.37 -6.61
C TYR A 133 -0.94 -21.61 -5.42
N ILE A 134 -0.53 -21.12 -4.25
CA ILE A 134 -1.32 -21.28 -3.03
C ILE A 134 -1.75 -19.90 -2.57
N VAL A 135 -3.04 -19.72 -2.36
CA VAL A 135 -3.64 -18.48 -1.91
C VAL A 135 -4.05 -18.64 -0.45
N LEU A 136 -3.51 -17.78 0.41
CA LEU A 136 -3.86 -17.66 1.81
C LEU A 136 -4.65 -16.37 2.02
N VAL A 137 -5.81 -16.46 2.66
CA VAL A 137 -6.68 -15.32 2.97
C VAL A 137 -7.01 -15.29 4.45
N CYS A 138 -6.70 -14.18 5.11
CA CYS A 138 -7.18 -13.85 6.45
C CYS A 138 -8.23 -12.76 6.31
N LYS A 139 -9.49 -13.05 6.64
CA LYS A 139 -10.60 -12.08 6.47
C LYS A 139 -10.52 -10.98 7.51
N LYS A 140 -10.04 -11.31 8.72
CA LYS A 140 -9.81 -10.35 9.80
C LYS A 140 -8.33 -10.37 10.18
N ALA A 141 -7.67 -9.26 9.93
CA ALA A 141 -6.29 -9.03 10.29
C ALA A 141 -6.16 -7.70 11.03
N ARG A 142 -5.41 -7.70 12.12
CA ARG A 142 -5.06 -6.54 12.93
C ARG A 142 -3.54 -6.46 13.02
N ARG A 143 -2.98 -5.37 12.52
CA ARG A 143 -1.54 -5.09 12.59
C ARG A 143 -1.29 -3.95 13.57
N GLU A 144 -0.47 -4.20 14.57
CA GLU A 144 -0.12 -3.22 15.59
C GLU A 144 1.34 -2.78 15.43
N SER A 145 1.56 -1.48 15.33
CA SER A 145 2.87 -0.86 15.20
C SER A 145 3.16 -0.05 16.47
N LEU A 146 4.08 -0.55 17.31
CA LEU A 146 4.40 0.06 18.60
C LEU A 146 5.55 1.06 18.48
N PHE A 147 5.29 2.30 18.89
CA PHE A 147 6.30 3.35 19.07
C PHE A 147 6.45 3.68 20.56
N HIS A 148 7.44 4.52 20.89
CA HIS A 148 7.71 4.85 22.29
C HIS A 148 6.51 5.51 23.00
N LYS A 149 5.82 6.45 22.35
CA LYS A 149 4.75 7.27 22.98
C LYS A 149 3.34 6.86 22.58
N PHE A 150 3.21 6.19 21.44
CA PHE A 150 1.93 5.84 20.83
C PHE A 150 2.07 4.51 20.10
N HIS A 151 0.94 3.93 19.70
CA HIS A 151 0.94 2.84 18.73
C HIS A 151 -0.18 3.02 17.74
N VAL A 152 0.01 2.42 16.56
CA VAL A 152 -0.97 2.48 15.48
C VAL A 152 -1.52 1.08 15.24
N VAL A 153 -2.83 0.98 15.15
CA VAL A 153 -3.53 -0.27 14.84
C VAL A 153 -4.16 -0.12 13.47
N HIS A 154 -3.80 -0.99 12.54
CA HIS A 154 -4.43 -1.11 11.24
C HIS A 154 -5.29 -2.37 11.22
N GLU A 155 -6.56 -2.23 10.84
CA GLU A 155 -7.47 -3.35 10.67
C GLU A 155 -7.85 -3.55 9.21
N GLY A 156 -8.07 -4.80 8.81
CA GLY A 156 -8.45 -5.12 7.46
C GLY A 156 -8.40 -6.61 7.16
N SER A 157 -8.08 -6.95 5.92
CA SER A 157 -7.95 -8.33 5.45
C SER A 157 -6.63 -8.51 4.72
N ILE A 158 -6.01 -9.68 4.88
CA ILE A 158 -4.74 -10.02 4.23
C ILE A 158 -4.97 -11.12 3.21
N ARG A 159 -4.34 -10.96 2.04
CA ARG A 159 -4.25 -12.01 1.02
C ARG A 159 -2.79 -12.19 0.64
N ILE A 160 -2.32 -13.42 0.70
CA ILE A 160 -0.96 -13.79 0.31
C ILE A 160 -1.04 -14.86 -0.78
N VAL A 161 -0.30 -14.65 -1.87
CA VAL A 161 -0.14 -15.64 -2.94
C VAL A 161 1.28 -16.18 -2.87
N PHE A 162 1.40 -17.49 -2.70
CA PHE A 162 2.67 -18.20 -2.69
C PHE A 162 2.88 -18.95 -4.00
N SER A 163 4.12 -18.97 -4.47
CA SER A 163 4.55 -19.85 -5.55
C SER A 163 4.46 -21.32 -5.14
N PRO A 164 4.54 -22.25 -6.10
CA PRO A 164 4.68 -23.67 -5.80
C PRO A 164 5.89 -24.02 -4.92
N TYR A 165 6.87 -23.11 -4.81
CA TYR A 165 8.07 -23.24 -3.97
C TYR A 165 7.94 -22.50 -2.63
N ILE A 166 6.72 -22.12 -2.22
CA ILE A 166 6.43 -21.48 -0.92
C ILE A 166 7.17 -20.14 -0.74
N LYS A 167 7.41 -19.43 -1.86
CA LYS A 167 7.89 -18.03 -1.84
C LYS A 167 6.71 -17.09 -2.09
N ILE A 168 6.69 -15.96 -1.41
CA ILE A 168 5.64 -14.95 -1.54
C ILE A 168 5.75 -14.29 -2.91
N CYS A 169 4.74 -14.48 -3.75
CA CYS A 169 4.56 -13.76 -5.01
C CYS A 169 3.82 -12.45 -4.79
N SER A 170 2.84 -12.44 -3.88
CA SER A 170 2.11 -11.22 -3.54
C SER A 170 1.68 -11.24 -2.08
N TRP A 171 1.89 -10.13 -1.38
CA TRP A 171 1.36 -9.87 -0.05
C TRP A 171 0.51 -8.61 -0.10
N GLU A 172 -0.80 -8.75 0.00
CA GLU A 172 -1.74 -7.64 -0.05
C GLU A 172 -2.42 -7.45 1.31
N PHE A 173 -2.42 -6.22 1.82
CA PHE A 173 -3.19 -5.83 2.99
C PHE A 173 -4.23 -4.78 2.60
N CYS A 174 -5.51 -5.16 2.61
CA CYS A 174 -6.61 -4.25 2.36
C CYS A 174 -7.10 -3.70 3.70
N VAL A 175 -6.75 -2.44 3.95
CA VAL A 175 -6.99 -1.76 5.21
C VAL A 175 -8.36 -1.09 5.17
N THR A 176 -9.15 -1.31 6.22
CA THR A 176 -10.49 -0.73 6.38
C THR A 176 -10.46 0.52 7.26
N ARG A 177 -9.65 0.51 8.31
CA ARG A 177 -9.41 1.65 9.20
C ARG A 177 -8.06 1.58 9.90
N HIS A 178 -7.64 2.71 10.47
CA HIS A 178 -6.57 2.76 11.45
C HIS A 178 -6.96 3.62 12.64
N GLU A 179 -6.41 3.28 13.79
CA GLU A 179 -6.55 4.02 15.04
C GLU A 179 -5.16 4.26 15.63
N VAL A 180 -4.99 5.44 16.26
CA VAL A 180 -3.75 5.83 16.92
C VAL A 180 -4.04 5.95 18.41
N PHE A 181 -3.28 5.20 19.21
CA PHE A 181 -3.44 5.14 20.65
C PHE A 181 -2.23 5.78 21.32
N ILE A 182 -2.49 6.68 22.27
CA ILE A 182 -1.44 7.36 23.05
C ILE A 182 -1.48 6.82 24.48
N SER A 183 -0.31 6.51 25.04
CA SER A 183 -0.26 5.92 26.39
C SER A 183 -0.76 6.93 27.43
N ARG A 184 -1.75 6.51 28.22
CA ARG A 184 -2.32 7.30 29.32
C ARG A 184 -1.25 7.79 30.29
N ARG A 185 -0.18 7.01 30.52
CA ARG A 185 0.94 7.39 31.41
C ARG A 185 1.62 8.70 30.98
N HIS A 186 1.64 9.00 29.68
CA HIS A 186 2.21 10.25 29.17
C HIS A 186 1.25 11.45 29.27
N LEU A 187 -0.06 11.20 29.43
CA LEU A 187 -1.09 12.24 29.44
C LEU A 187 -1.55 12.60 30.87
N VAL A 188 -1.59 11.61 31.79
CA VAL A 188 -2.08 11.78 33.17
C VAL A 188 -1.47 12.97 33.91
N PRO A 189 -0.14 13.21 33.87
CA PRO A 189 0.43 14.35 34.57
C PRO A 189 -0.16 15.70 34.13
N ASN A 190 -0.39 15.88 32.82
CA ASN A 190 -1.00 17.09 32.29
C ASN A 190 -2.49 17.18 32.60
N VAL A 191 -3.21 16.05 32.52
CA VAL A 191 -4.65 16.00 32.85
C VAL A 191 -4.88 16.34 34.33
N ASN A 192 -4.04 15.83 35.24
CA ASN A 192 -4.13 16.15 36.67
C ASN A 192 -3.86 17.64 36.91
N GLN A 193 -2.80 18.20 36.31
CA GLN A 193 -2.49 19.63 36.44
C GLN A 193 -3.61 20.54 35.91
N ILE A 194 -4.30 20.13 34.84
CA ILE A 194 -5.50 20.83 34.35
C ILE A 194 -6.62 20.74 35.39
N GLY A 195 -6.86 19.57 35.97
CA GLY A 195 -7.86 19.37 37.03
C GLY A 195 -7.60 20.21 38.27
N ASP A 196 -6.33 20.31 38.70
CA ASP A 196 -5.91 21.14 39.82
C ASP A 196 -6.11 22.63 39.53
N ALA A 197 -5.73 23.07 38.32
CA ALA A 197 -5.93 24.46 37.89
C ALA A 197 -7.43 24.83 37.82
N ILE A 198 -8.27 23.95 37.27
CA ILE A 198 -9.73 24.17 37.22
C ILE A 198 -10.35 24.25 38.61
N SER A 199 -9.89 23.41 39.56
CA SER A 199 -10.37 23.46 40.94
C SER A 199 -10.03 24.81 41.58
N LYS A 200 -8.79 25.28 41.43
CA LYS A 200 -8.37 26.61 41.91
C LYS A 200 -9.20 27.75 41.32
N PHE A 201 -9.54 27.67 40.02
CA PHE A 201 -10.42 28.63 39.38
C PHE A 201 -11.82 28.66 39.98
N ARG A 202 -12.36 27.48 40.31
CA ARG A 202 -13.68 27.36 40.92
C ARG A 202 -13.69 27.95 42.34
N ASP A 203 -12.66 27.64 43.12
CA ASP A 203 -12.52 28.13 44.48
C ASP A 203 -12.37 29.66 44.50
N PHE A 204 -11.61 30.20 43.55
CA PHE A 204 -11.51 31.65 43.32
C PHE A 204 -12.87 32.27 42.99
N ALA A 205 -13.61 31.70 42.03
CA ALA A 205 -14.93 32.20 41.65
C ALA A 205 -15.95 32.16 42.80
N ALA A 206 -15.81 31.22 43.74
CA ALA A 206 -16.68 31.10 44.90
C ALA A 206 -16.34 32.06 46.05
N ASN A 207 -15.07 32.45 46.21
CA ASN A 207 -14.57 33.21 47.38
C ASN A 207 -14.32 34.71 47.10
N ASN A 208 -14.71 35.21 45.92
CA ASN A 208 -14.26 36.48 45.36
C ASN A 208 -14.93 37.76 45.92
N ASN A 209 -15.27 37.80 47.20
CA ASN A 209 -16.04 38.93 47.76
C ASN A 209 -15.21 40.10 48.32
N ASP A 210 -13.91 39.99 48.65
CA ASP A 210 -13.28 41.03 49.49
C ASP A 210 -11.81 41.47 49.23
N ASN A 211 -11.08 41.05 48.19
CA ASN A 211 -9.68 41.53 47.98
C ASN A 211 -9.22 41.60 46.52
N ASN A 212 -9.44 42.74 45.85
CA ASN A 212 -9.39 42.84 44.37
C ASN A 212 -8.01 42.74 43.70
N ASN A 213 -6.89 43.12 44.34
CA ASN A 213 -5.60 43.21 43.64
C ASN A 213 -4.74 41.93 43.70
N VAL A 214 -4.61 41.30 44.88
CA VAL A 214 -3.86 40.03 45.03
C VAL A 214 -4.62 38.88 44.36
N ALA A 215 -5.95 38.91 44.41
CA ALA A 215 -6.84 37.98 43.72
C ALA A 215 -6.66 38.00 42.19
N ALA A 216 -6.45 39.17 41.59
CA ALA A 216 -6.29 39.31 40.15
C ALA A 216 -4.96 38.74 39.62
N GLU A 217 -3.86 38.92 40.35
CA GLU A 217 -2.55 38.38 40.00
C GLU A 217 -2.51 36.85 40.10
N GLU A 218 -3.04 36.29 41.18
CA GLU A 218 -3.09 34.83 41.41
C GLU A 218 -4.00 34.11 40.39
N PHE A 219 -5.08 34.77 39.97
CA PHE A 219 -5.94 34.33 38.87
C PHE A 219 -5.22 34.33 37.53
N GLN A 220 -4.50 35.41 37.22
CA GLN A 220 -3.76 35.55 35.97
C GLN A 220 -2.64 34.51 35.86
N GLU A 221 -1.94 34.23 36.96
CA GLU A 221 -0.92 33.16 37.04
C GLU A 221 -1.55 31.78 36.81
N SER A 222 -2.68 31.49 37.47
CA SER A 222 -3.42 30.23 37.30
C SER A 222 -3.91 30.04 35.86
N SER A 223 -4.34 31.12 35.19
CA SER A 223 -4.75 31.12 33.78
C SER A 223 -3.60 30.84 32.84
N SER A 224 -2.49 31.55 33.04
CA SER A 224 -1.26 31.34 32.28
C SER A 224 -0.76 29.91 32.41
N LYS A 225 -0.82 29.34 33.62
CA LYS A 225 -0.46 27.94 33.88
C LYS A 225 -1.40 26.95 33.18
N LEU A 226 -2.72 27.17 33.25
CA LEU A 226 -3.70 26.32 32.57
C LEU A 226 -3.48 26.31 31.05
N VAL A 227 -3.26 27.48 30.45
CA VAL A 227 -2.99 27.61 29.01
C VAL A 227 -1.71 26.84 28.66
N ALA A 228 -0.63 27.01 29.42
CA ALA A 228 0.63 26.32 29.17
C ALA A 228 0.49 24.79 29.25
N VAL A 229 -0.18 24.27 30.29
CA VAL A 229 -0.40 22.82 30.44
C VAL A 229 -1.30 22.27 29.34
N THR A 230 -2.31 23.02 28.92
CA THR A 230 -3.22 22.63 27.83
C THR A 230 -2.48 22.59 26.48
N GLN A 231 -1.62 23.57 26.20
CA GLN A 231 -0.76 23.57 25.02
C GLN A 231 0.23 22.41 25.03
N GLU A 232 0.82 22.11 26.18
CA GLU A 232 1.72 20.96 26.33
C GLU A 232 0.97 19.63 26.08
N LEU A 233 -0.25 19.50 26.60
CA LEU A 233 -1.11 18.34 26.36
C LEU A 233 -1.45 18.21 24.87
N ALA A 234 -1.83 19.31 24.21
CA ALA A 234 -2.08 19.31 22.76
C ALA A 234 -0.85 18.82 21.98
N LYS A 235 0.34 19.34 22.27
CA LYS A 235 1.61 18.87 21.67
C LYS A 235 1.90 17.39 21.92
N LYS A 236 1.50 16.86 23.08
CA LYS A 236 1.65 15.42 23.41
C LYS A 236 0.65 14.54 22.67
N LEU A 237 -0.51 15.09 22.30
CA LEU A 237 -1.54 14.41 21.50
C LEU A 237 -1.21 14.41 20.00
N GLU A 238 -0.42 15.38 19.54
CA GLU A 238 0.05 15.41 18.16
C GLU A 238 1.01 14.25 17.87
N VAL A 239 0.79 13.58 16.74
CA VAL A 239 1.67 12.53 16.23
C VAL A 239 2.21 12.95 14.86
N PRO A 240 3.06 13.99 14.80
CA PRO A 240 3.46 14.62 13.54
C PRO A 240 4.32 13.70 12.65
N MET A 241 4.83 12.59 13.19
CA MET A 241 5.62 11.62 12.45
C MET A 241 4.77 10.71 11.56
N LEU A 242 3.46 10.60 11.82
CA LEU A 242 2.55 9.78 11.03
C LEU A 242 1.89 10.59 9.91
N ASP A 243 1.62 9.90 8.81
CA ASP A 243 0.76 10.37 7.74
C ASP A 243 -0.71 10.23 8.19
N ASP A 244 -1.43 11.35 8.18
CA ASP A 244 -2.81 11.41 8.70
C ASP A 244 -3.76 10.51 7.92
N TYR A 245 -3.50 10.31 6.62
CA TYR A 245 -4.32 9.48 5.77
C TYR A 245 -4.13 7.99 6.07
N SER A 246 -2.90 7.48 6.04
CA SER A 246 -2.62 6.05 6.11
C SER A 246 -2.26 5.52 7.51
N GLY A 247 -1.91 6.40 8.45
CA GLY A 247 -1.40 6.01 9.78
C GLY A 247 0.01 5.40 9.73
N PHE A 248 0.71 5.51 8.61
CA PHE A 248 2.10 5.10 8.47
C PHE A 248 3.06 6.23 8.83
N ALA A 249 4.29 5.91 9.22
CA ALA A 249 5.33 6.93 9.36
C ALA A 249 5.55 7.68 8.03
N LYS A 250 5.68 9.01 8.08
CA LYS A 250 5.89 9.85 6.89
C LYS A 250 7.13 9.46 6.09
N SER A 251 8.20 9.00 6.76
CA SER A 251 9.39 8.47 6.09
C SER A 251 9.09 7.19 5.30
N TYR A 252 8.28 6.29 5.86
CA TYR A 252 7.81 5.09 5.19
C TYR A 252 6.93 5.42 3.99
N VAL A 253 5.97 6.33 4.15
CA VAL A 253 5.10 6.81 3.05
C VAL A 253 5.90 7.45 1.92
N ARG A 254 6.87 8.30 2.24
CA ARG A 254 7.78 8.88 1.23
C ARG A 254 8.57 7.80 0.49
N CYS A 255 9.06 6.77 1.18
CA CYS A 255 9.75 5.65 0.55
C CYS A 255 8.83 4.91 -0.44
N LEU A 256 7.55 4.73 -0.11
CA LEU A 256 6.55 4.15 -1.01
C LEU A 256 6.34 5.04 -2.25
N GLN A 257 6.15 6.35 -2.05
CA GLN A 257 5.95 7.31 -3.14
C GLN A 257 7.15 7.37 -4.09
N LEU A 258 8.37 7.40 -3.55
CA LEU A 258 9.60 7.40 -4.34
C LEU A 258 9.75 6.10 -5.15
N SER A 259 9.35 4.96 -4.58
CA SER A 259 9.40 3.68 -5.28
C SER A 259 8.48 3.64 -6.49
N GLU A 260 7.33 4.30 -6.40
CA GLU A 260 6.37 4.38 -7.49
C GLU A 260 6.89 5.26 -8.63
N VAL A 261 7.48 6.42 -8.31
CA VAL A 261 8.17 7.26 -9.30
C VAL A 261 9.29 6.48 -9.99
N GLY A 262 10.10 5.74 -9.24
CA GLY A 262 11.13 4.87 -9.78
C GLY A 262 10.58 3.81 -10.74
N ASN A 263 9.45 3.19 -10.40
CA ASN A 263 8.76 2.25 -11.28
C ASN A 263 8.24 2.91 -12.57
N PHE A 264 7.69 4.12 -12.50
CA PHE A 264 7.28 4.87 -13.69
C PHE A 264 8.46 5.25 -14.59
N MET A 265 9.61 5.53 -13.98
CA MET A 265 10.83 5.88 -14.70
C MET A 265 11.62 4.66 -15.18
N LYS A 266 11.22 3.43 -14.84
CA LYS A 266 11.97 2.21 -15.18
C LYS A 266 12.29 2.10 -16.66
N ASP A 267 11.28 2.24 -17.52
CA ASP A 267 11.46 2.14 -18.97
C ASP A 267 12.42 3.21 -19.52
N MET A 268 12.39 4.40 -18.91
CA MET A 268 13.28 5.52 -19.24
C MET A 268 14.72 5.28 -18.76
N ILE A 269 14.88 4.74 -17.56
CA ILE A 269 16.20 4.34 -17.02
C ILE A 269 16.79 3.24 -17.90
N ASP A 270 16.00 2.23 -18.26
CA ASP A 270 16.43 1.14 -19.15
C ASP A 270 16.78 1.67 -20.54
N PHE A 271 16.07 2.68 -21.04
CA PHE A 271 16.43 3.38 -22.28
C PHE A 271 17.74 4.16 -22.16
N SER A 272 17.94 4.90 -21.07
CA SER A 272 19.18 5.63 -20.78
C SER A 272 20.38 4.69 -20.75
N ILE A 273 20.27 3.58 -20.04
CA ILE A 273 21.32 2.57 -19.92
C ILE A 273 21.62 1.91 -21.27
N ARG A 274 20.59 1.47 -22.00
CA ARG A 274 20.77 0.80 -23.30
C ARG A 274 21.43 1.69 -24.35
N ASN A 275 21.08 2.98 -24.36
CA ASN A 275 21.58 3.94 -25.34
C ASN A 275 22.82 4.71 -24.84
N LYS A 276 23.25 4.49 -23.59
CA LYS A 276 24.38 5.16 -22.92
C LYS A 276 24.30 6.69 -22.99
N ILE A 277 23.09 7.24 -22.90
CA ILE A 277 22.84 8.68 -22.90
C ILE A 277 22.55 9.18 -21.49
N ALA A 278 22.90 10.44 -21.22
CA ALA A 278 22.75 11.03 -19.88
C ALA A 278 21.27 11.05 -19.45
N PRO A 279 20.95 11.03 -18.14
CA PRO A 279 19.56 10.96 -17.68
C PRO A 279 18.66 12.11 -18.18
N ILE A 280 19.17 13.34 -18.25
CA ILE A 280 18.42 14.52 -18.74
C ILE A 280 18.16 14.39 -20.25
N GLU A 281 19.18 13.97 -21.00
CA GLU A 281 19.05 13.74 -22.44
C GLU A 281 18.11 12.57 -22.73
N SER A 282 18.13 11.54 -21.89
CA SER A 282 17.20 10.42 -21.93
C SER A 282 15.78 10.91 -21.72
N LEU A 283 15.52 11.76 -20.73
CA LEU A 283 14.19 12.33 -20.52
C LEU A 283 13.68 13.10 -21.75
N ALA A 284 14.56 13.84 -22.44
CA ALA A 284 14.21 14.59 -23.65
C ALA A 284 13.96 13.67 -24.86
N LYS A 285 14.76 12.61 -25.02
CA LYS A 285 14.71 11.69 -26.17
C LYS A 285 13.81 10.47 -25.96
N PHE A 286 13.39 10.21 -24.71
CA PHE A 286 12.58 9.04 -24.39
C PHE A 286 11.25 9.15 -25.15
N PRO A 287 10.89 8.14 -25.96
CA PRO A 287 9.63 8.16 -26.68
C PRO A 287 8.52 8.35 -25.66
N LYS A 288 7.77 9.46 -25.77
CA LYS A 288 6.56 9.69 -24.98
C LYS A 288 5.51 8.69 -25.43
N LYS A 289 5.63 7.42 -25.00
CA LYS A 289 4.55 6.47 -25.10
C LYS A 289 3.42 7.03 -24.24
N LEU A 290 2.41 7.61 -24.88
CA LEU A 290 1.12 7.88 -24.29
C LEU A 290 0.59 6.57 -23.70
N ARG A 291 0.77 6.36 -22.40
CA ARG A 291 0.02 5.36 -21.62
C ARG A 291 -1.44 5.82 -21.40
N ILE A 292 -2.03 6.51 -22.39
CA ILE A 292 -3.46 6.81 -22.45
C ILE A 292 -4.21 5.72 -23.26
N ALA A 293 -3.49 4.89 -24.02
CA ALA A 293 -4.08 3.72 -24.69
C ALA A 293 -4.13 2.51 -23.74
N ASP A 294 -4.96 2.58 -22.70
CA ASP A 294 -5.70 1.41 -22.21
C ASP A 294 -7.21 1.75 -22.04
N HIS A 295 -7.62 2.91 -22.54
CA HIS A 295 -9.01 3.32 -22.74
C HIS A 295 -9.14 4.05 -24.07
N GLY A 296 -9.34 3.30 -25.16
CA GLY A 296 -9.80 3.85 -26.44
C GLY A 296 -8.95 3.54 -27.67
N GLU A 297 -8.57 2.28 -27.91
CA GLU A 297 -8.13 1.83 -29.24
C GLU A 297 -9.13 0.85 -29.87
N ASP A 298 -10.43 1.10 -29.71
CA ASP A 298 -11.50 0.42 -30.47
C ASP A 298 -12.35 1.40 -31.32
N GLN A 299 -11.95 2.68 -31.46
CA GLN A 299 -12.73 3.66 -32.24
C GLN A 299 -12.00 4.40 -33.36
N LEU A 300 -10.75 4.07 -33.66
CA LEU A 300 -10.03 4.67 -34.79
C LEU A 300 -9.71 3.70 -35.94
N GLN A 301 -10.15 2.44 -35.88
CA GLN A 301 -10.08 1.49 -37.00
C GLN A 301 -11.42 1.20 -37.71
N GLN A 302 -12.55 1.75 -37.25
CA GLN A 302 -13.84 1.58 -37.94
C GLN A 302 -14.21 2.72 -38.91
N GLN A 303 -13.45 3.82 -38.98
CA GLN A 303 -13.74 4.91 -39.92
C GLN A 303 -12.96 4.88 -41.24
N GLN A 304 -11.99 3.98 -41.42
CA GLN A 304 -11.29 3.82 -42.72
C GLN A 304 -11.76 2.62 -43.55
N GLN A 305 -12.62 1.73 -43.02
CA GLN A 305 -13.22 0.65 -43.82
C GLN A 305 -14.58 0.99 -44.47
N HIS A 306 -15.21 2.12 -44.12
CA HIS A 306 -16.49 2.52 -44.71
C HIS A 306 -16.40 3.48 -45.91
N GLN A 307 -15.23 4.05 -46.23
CA GLN A 307 -15.07 4.89 -47.42
C GLN A 307 -14.61 4.12 -48.67
N ASN A 308 -14.06 2.89 -48.53
CA ASN A 308 -13.65 2.06 -49.68
C ASN A 308 -14.71 1.02 -50.12
N ARG A 309 -15.90 0.97 -49.51
CA ARG A 309 -16.96 0.03 -49.91
C ARG A 309 -18.10 0.64 -50.73
N ASN A 310 -18.08 1.96 -50.94
CA ASN A 310 -19.11 2.67 -51.72
C ASN A 310 -18.68 3.06 -53.14
N HIS A 311 -17.45 2.73 -53.58
CA HIS A 311 -17.00 3.04 -54.94
C HIS A 311 -17.06 1.88 -55.95
N ASP A 312 -17.34 0.64 -55.52
CA ASP A 312 -17.30 -0.54 -56.40
C ASP A 312 -18.68 -1.11 -56.82
N LEU A 313 -19.81 -0.45 -56.48
CA LEU A 313 -21.16 -0.94 -56.84
C LEU A 313 -21.85 -0.18 -57.98
N ASN A 314 -21.16 0.73 -58.67
CA ASN A 314 -21.79 1.55 -59.72
C ASN A 314 -21.43 1.16 -61.17
N ASN A 315 -20.87 -0.02 -61.42
CA ASN A 315 -20.63 -0.45 -62.79
C ASN A 315 -20.71 -1.97 -63.00
N SER A 316 -21.92 -2.50 -63.14
CA SER A 316 -22.20 -3.67 -63.97
C SER A 316 -23.70 -3.81 -64.17
N GLY A 317 -24.16 -3.31 -65.32
CA GLY A 317 -25.52 -3.51 -65.79
C GLY A 317 -25.73 -4.89 -66.41
N ARG A 318 -27.02 -5.28 -66.41
CA ARG A 318 -27.72 -6.09 -67.43
C ARG A 318 -27.21 -7.52 -67.69
N ASN A 319 -27.98 -8.52 -67.25
CA ASN A 319 -28.85 -9.28 -68.18
C ASN A 319 -29.70 -10.38 -67.50
N ASN A 320 -31.00 -10.31 -67.78
CA ASN A 320 -32.04 -11.34 -68.00
C ASN A 320 -31.99 -12.72 -67.32
N GLY A 321 -33.12 -13.07 -66.69
CA GLY A 321 -33.99 -14.14 -67.20
C GLY A 321 -34.43 -15.24 -66.22
N HIS A 322 -35.75 -15.43 -66.16
CA HIS A 322 -36.52 -16.64 -65.79
C HIS A 322 -36.94 -16.91 -64.32
N THR A 323 -38.23 -16.65 -64.07
CA THR A 323 -39.19 -17.42 -63.22
C THR A 323 -39.42 -18.84 -63.80
N PRO A 324 -40.11 -19.83 -63.13
CA PRO A 324 -41.25 -19.69 -62.20
C PRO A 324 -41.42 -20.75 -61.05
N GLY A 325 -42.48 -20.59 -60.24
CA GLY A 325 -43.18 -21.64 -59.46
C GLY A 325 -43.12 -21.44 -57.93
N MET A 326 -44.09 -20.87 -57.21
CA MET A 326 -45.52 -21.18 -56.99
C MET A 326 -45.78 -22.33 -55.98
N GLN A 327 -46.25 -21.97 -54.77
CA GLN A 327 -47.35 -22.56 -53.94
C GLN A 327 -47.08 -22.33 -52.43
N ILE A 328 -47.88 -21.49 -51.75
CA ILE A 328 -49.13 -21.77 -51.01
C ILE A 328 -48.91 -22.58 -49.73
N GLY A 329 -49.33 -22.01 -48.59
CA GLY A 329 -49.42 -22.71 -47.31
C GLY A 329 -49.74 -21.76 -46.15
N SER A 330 -51.02 -21.45 -45.98
CA SER A 330 -51.63 -20.59 -44.98
C SER A 330 -51.73 -21.20 -43.57
N SER A 331 -51.54 -20.33 -42.58
CA SER A 331 -52.32 -20.17 -41.33
C SER A 331 -52.51 -21.34 -40.36
N SER A 332 -52.03 -21.17 -39.13
CA SER A 332 -52.87 -20.93 -37.93
C SER A 332 -52.03 -20.32 -36.82
#